data_AF-A0A5D4RZC1-F1
#
_entry.id   AF-A0A5D4RZC1-F1
#
_cell.length_a   1.000
_cell.length_b   1.000
_cell.length_c   1.000
_cell.angle_alpha   90.00
_cell.angle_beta   90.00
_cell.angle_gamma   90.00
#
_symmetry.space_group_name_H-M   'P 1'
#
loop_
_entity.id
_entity.type
_entity.pdbx_description
1 polymer ?
#
loop_
_entity_poly.entity_id
_entity_poly.type
_entity_poly.pdbx_seq_one_letter_code
_entity_poly.pdbx_strand_id
1 'polypeptide(L)'
;MAMEIGDVFYEGGYTGTVVGYCYEMSQAGAQLFYMIENNGRLHINVASSESNGVPRFFQTRFDLLDRVHLHMAGMLRTALIKGMALTWHDNGTKVTYHVEDGNGTLHTHIPEEDLLKWDTYHSI
;
A
#
# COMPACT_ATOMS: atom_id res chain seq x y z
N MET A 1 -14.72 -8.91 13.61
CA MET A 1 -15.65 -7.97 12.92
C MET A 1 -14.76 -6.96 12.21
N ALA A 2 -15.01 -6.65 10.93
CA ALA A 2 -14.23 -5.62 10.25
C ALA A 2 -14.58 -4.26 10.87
N MET A 3 -13.59 -3.42 11.16
CA MET A 3 -13.79 -2.07 11.67
C MET A 3 -13.89 -1.07 10.51
N GLU A 4 -14.74 -0.07 10.67
CA GLU A 4 -14.92 1.04 9.74
C GLU A 4 -14.19 2.30 10.24
N ILE A 5 -14.02 3.28 9.35
CA ILE A 5 -13.46 4.58 9.75
C ILE A 5 -14.46 5.29 10.67
N GLY A 6 -13.97 5.81 11.79
CA GLY A 6 -14.77 6.36 12.88
C GLY A 6 -15.07 5.37 14.00
N ASP A 7 -14.83 4.06 13.80
CA ASP A 7 -14.98 3.09 14.88
C ASP A 7 -13.94 3.31 15.98
N VAL A 8 -14.32 3.00 17.22
CA VAL A 8 -13.40 3.04 18.35
C VAL A 8 -12.66 1.70 18.45
N PHE A 9 -11.35 1.77 18.32
CA PHE A 9 -10.43 0.66 18.47
C PHE A 9 -10.07 0.46 19.95
N TYR A 10 -10.25 -0.75 20.47
CA TYR A 10 -9.82 -1.16 21.81
C TYR A 10 -9.06 -2.49 21.76
N GLU A 11 -7.75 -2.47 22.05
CA GLU A 11 -6.96 -3.70 22.20
C GLU A 11 -5.87 -3.50 23.26
N GLY A 12 -5.71 -4.44 24.20
CA GLY A 12 -4.62 -4.41 25.18
C GLY A 12 -4.56 -3.18 26.08
N GLY A 13 -5.68 -2.47 26.30
CA GLY A 13 -5.73 -1.20 27.05
C GLY A 13 -5.40 0.04 26.22
N TYR A 14 -5.09 -0.12 24.93
CA TYR A 14 -4.98 0.97 23.97
C TYR A 14 -6.38 1.30 23.41
N THR A 15 -6.72 2.59 23.39
CA THR A 15 -7.98 3.12 22.87
C THR A 15 -7.67 4.15 21.80
N GLY A 16 -8.37 4.13 20.67
CA GLY A 16 -8.27 5.20 19.69
C GLY A 16 -9.37 5.12 18.65
N THR A 17 -9.35 6.03 17.69
CA THR A 17 -10.32 6.07 16.59
C THR A 17 -9.68 5.54 15.32
N VAL A 18 -10.36 4.64 14.61
CA VAL A 18 -9.92 4.23 13.27
C VAL A 18 -10.07 5.43 12.35
N VAL A 19 -8.96 5.89 11.74
CA VAL A 19 -8.92 7.03 10.81
C VAL A 19 -8.53 6.61 9.39
N GLY A 20 -8.33 5.30 9.19
CA GLY A 20 -7.98 4.72 7.91
C GLY A 20 -7.62 3.26 8.02
N TYR A 21 -7.42 2.63 6.87
CA TYR A 21 -6.93 1.27 6.78
C TYR A 21 -6.03 1.12 5.56
N CYS A 22 -5.02 0.25 5.67
CA CYS A 22 -4.11 -0.10 4.60
C CYS A 22 -4.26 -1.58 4.29
N TYR A 23 -4.57 -1.92 3.05
CA TYR A 23 -4.53 -3.29 2.56
C TYR A 23 -3.26 -3.49 1.74
N GLU A 24 -2.34 -4.30 2.26
CA GLU A 24 -1.14 -4.68 1.54
C GLU A 24 -1.31 -6.05 0.91
N MET A 25 -0.98 -6.14 -0.38
CA MET A 25 -0.89 -7.39 -1.11
C MET A 25 0.54 -7.60 -1.56
N SER A 26 1.04 -8.82 -1.37
CA SER A 26 2.34 -9.23 -1.85
C SER A 26 2.30 -10.70 -2.27
N GLN A 27 3.40 -11.18 -2.86
CA GLN A 27 3.55 -12.62 -3.13
C GLN A 27 3.54 -13.49 -1.87
N ALA A 28 3.89 -12.92 -0.70
CA ALA A 28 3.89 -13.64 0.57
C ALA A 28 2.48 -13.74 1.21
N GLY A 29 1.50 -13.03 0.65
CA GLY A 29 0.14 -12.95 1.16
C GLY A 29 -0.33 -11.51 1.27
N ALA A 30 -1.57 -11.36 1.73
CA ALA A 30 -2.20 -10.07 1.95
C ALA A 30 -2.43 -9.82 3.44
N GLN A 31 -2.34 -8.56 3.85
CA GLN A 31 -2.49 -8.10 5.22
C GLN A 31 -3.36 -6.84 5.25
N LEU A 32 -4.18 -6.71 6.30
CA LEU A 32 -4.94 -5.50 6.56
C LEU A 32 -4.38 -4.84 7.83
N PHE A 33 -4.12 -3.56 7.73
CA PHE A 33 -3.70 -2.71 8.84
C PHE A 33 -4.77 -1.65 9.10
N TYR A 34 -5.01 -1.36 10.37
CA TYR A 34 -5.83 -0.23 10.76
C TYR A 34 -4.94 0.90 11.24
N MET A 35 -5.26 2.11 10.80
CA MET A 35 -4.62 3.33 11.25
C MET A 35 -5.47 3.94 12.34
N ILE A 36 -4.92 4.00 13.55
CA ILE A 36 -5.61 4.41 14.76
C ILE A 36 -5.05 5.74 15.24
N GLU A 37 -5.92 6.74 15.37
CA GLU A 37 -5.61 8.01 16.01
C GLU A 37 -5.89 7.92 17.51
N ASN A 38 -4.90 8.34 18.30
CA ASN A 38 -5.04 8.47 19.74
C ASN A 38 -4.23 9.68 20.21
N ASN A 39 -4.92 10.68 20.78
CA ASN A 39 -4.30 11.88 21.34
C ASN A 39 -3.36 12.60 20.35
N GLY A 40 -3.77 12.72 19.08
CA GLY A 40 -3.01 13.37 18.03
C GLY A 40 -1.85 12.55 17.47
N ARG A 41 -1.71 11.27 17.85
CA ARG A 41 -0.71 10.35 17.31
C ARG A 41 -1.37 9.27 16.47
N LEU A 42 -0.74 8.96 15.33
CA LEU A 42 -1.16 7.88 14.43
C LEU A 42 -0.40 6.60 14.76
N HIS A 43 -1.13 5.51 14.93
CA HIS A 43 -0.62 4.17 15.18
C HIS A 43 -1.12 3.22 14.11
N ILE A 44 -0.31 2.25 13.70
CA ILE A 44 -0.69 1.25 12.69
C ILE A 44 -0.69 -0.12 13.38
N ASN A 45 -1.82 -0.82 13.34
CA ASN A 45 -1.96 -2.15 13.97
C ASN A 45 -2.37 -3.20 12.93
N VAL A 46 -1.83 -4.42 13.07
CA VAL A 46 -2.11 -5.57 12.19
C VAL A 46 -3.42 -6.21 12.61
N ALA A 47 -4.41 -6.26 11.74
CA ALA A 47 -5.56 -7.14 11.94
C ALA A 47 -5.34 -8.47 11.24
N SER A 48 -5.68 -9.57 11.92
CA SER A 48 -5.56 -10.92 11.36
C SER A 48 -6.38 -11.08 10.07
N SER A 49 -5.94 -12.03 9.24
CA SER A 49 -6.26 -12.31 7.83
C SER A 49 -7.73 -12.46 7.41
N GLU A 50 -8.70 -12.24 8.30
CA GLU A 50 -10.13 -12.33 8.02
C GLU A 50 -10.75 -10.94 7.77
N SER A 51 -10.18 -10.18 6.83
CA SER A 51 -10.72 -8.87 6.44
C SER A 51 -11.85 -9.01 5.41
N ASN A 52 -13.07 -9.20 5.90
CA ASN A 52 -14.29 -9.31 5.07
C ASN A 52 -14.76 -7.98 4.42
N GLY A 53 -13.94 -6.92 4.43
CA GLY A 53 -14.37 -5.56 4.10
C GLY A 53 -13.51 -4.78 3.10
N VAL A 54 -12.47 -5.37 2.50
CA VAL A 54 -11.66 -4.65 1.52
C VAL A 54 -12.55 -4.27 0.33
N PRO A 55 -12.54 -3.01 -0.13
CA PRO A 55 -13.20 -2.62 -1.37
C PRO A 55 -12.70 -3.51 -2.50
N ARG A 56 -13.58 -4.37 -3.03
CA ARG A 56 -13.21 -5.42 -4.00
C ARG A 56 -12.73 -4.86 -5.34
N PHE A 57 -12.89 -3.57 -5.57
CA PHE A 57 -12.58 -2.91 -6.82
C PHE A 57 -11.79 -1.63 -6.56
N PHE A 58 -10.50 -1.70 -6.84
CA PHE A 58 -9.60 -0.57 -6.99
C PHE A 58 -8.92 -0.76 -8.34
N GLN A 59 -8.77 0.32 -9.09
CA GLN A 59 -8.06 0.26 -10.37
C GLN A 59 -6.58 0.53 -10.09
N THR A 60 -5.74 -0.48 -10.22
CA THR A 60 -4.28 -0.30 -10.26
C THR A 60 -3.84 -0.07 -11.69
N ARG A 61 -2.76 0.70 -11.84
CA ARG A 61 -2.06 0.83 -13.12
C ARG A 61 -1.12 -0.35 -13.40
N PHE A 62 -0.67 -1.03 -12.35
CA PHE A 62 0.27 -2.16 -12.43
C PHE A 62 -0.21 -3.34 -11.58
N ASP A 63 0.13 -4.54 -12.02
CA ASP A 63 -0.14 -5.79 -11.33
C ASP A 63 1.12 -6.34 -10.64
N LEU A 64 0.93 -7.28 -9.71
CA LEU A 64 2.05 -8.02 -9.14
C LEU A 64 2.84 -8.70 -10.26
N LEU A 65 4.17 -8.68 -10.14
CA LEU A 65 5.14 -9.19 -11.11
C LEU A 65 5.27 -8.39 -12.42
N ASP A 66 4.52 -7.31 -12.59
CA ASP A 66 4.77 -6.41 -13.71
C ASP A 66 6.19 -5.87 -13.65
N ARG A 67 6.81 -5.77 -14.84
CA ARG A 67 8.04 -5.03 -15.02
C ARG A 67 7.70 -3.56 -15.17
N VAL A 68 8.41 -2.73 -14.42
CA VAL A 68 8.26 -1.28 -14.45
C VAL A 68 9.62 -0.61 -14.53
N HIS A 69 9.61 0.64 -14.98
CA HIS A 69 10.72 1.54 -14.75
C HIS A 69 10.44 2.39 -13.52
N LEU A 70 11.42 2.42 -12.63
CA LEU A 70 11.44 3.21 -11.40
C LEU A 70 12.38 4.39 -11.60
N HIS A 71 11.88 5.61 -11.39
CA HIS A 71 12.71 6.81 -11.41
C HIS A 71 13.19 7.14 -10.00
N MET A 72 14.48 6.93 -9.73
CA MET A 72 15.09 7.21 -8.42
C MET A 72 16.39 7.96 -8.58
N ALA A 73 16.52 9.10 -7.86
CA ALA A 73 17.72 9.93 -7.86
C ALA A 73 18.21 10.30 -9.28
N GLY A 74 17.28 10.58 -10.20
CA GLY A 74 17.60 10.92 -11.60
C GLY A 74 18.03 9.75 -12.48
N MET A 75 17.94 8.51 -11.99
CA MET A 75 18.21 7.30 -12.76
C MET A 75 16.94 6.51 -13.00
N LEU A 76 16.77 6.03 -14.23
CA LEU A 76 15.73 5.08 -14.61
C LEU A 76 16.25 3.65 -14.40
N ARG A 77 15.58 2.87 -13.56
CA ARG A 77 15.94 1.49 -13.25
C ARG A 77 14.79 0.56 -13.61
N THR A 78 15.11 -0.65 -14.07
CA THR A 78 14.08 -1.69 -14.23
C THR A 78 13.85 -2.37 -12.89
N ALA A 79 12.59 -2.54 -12.52
CA ALA A 79 12.15 -3.19 -11.29
C ALA A 79 10.94 -4.09 -11.56
N LEU A 80 10.64 -4.96 -10.59
CA LEU A 80 9.47 -5.83 -10.58
C LEU A 80 8.54 -5.41 -9.44
N ILE A 81 7.24 -5.30 -9.71
CA ILE A 81 6.25 -5.13 -8.65
C ILE A 81 6.22 -6.41 -7.79
N LYS A 82 6.55 -6.29 -6.51
CA LYS A 82 6.50 -7.39 -5.51
C LYS A 82 5.33 -7.28 -4.57
N GLY A 83 4.77 -6.08 -4.43
CA GLY A 83 3.61 -5.82 -3.62
C GLY A 83 2.96 -4.49 -3.96
N MET A 84 1.82 -4.25 -3.35
CA MET A 84 1.04 -3.02 -3.46
C MET A 84 0.32 -2.76 -2.15
N ALA A 85 0.24 -1.49 -1.78
CA ALA A 85 -0.45 -1.01 -0.59
C ALA A 85 -1.56 -0.06 -1.01
N LEU A 86 -2.77 -0.40 -0.61
CA LEU A 86 -3.98 0.39 -0.83
C LEU A 86 -4.38 1.02 0.49
N THR A 87 -4.30 2.35 0.55
CA THR A 87 -4.60 3.09 1.76
C THR A 87 -5.89 3.86 1.58
N TRP A 88 -6.82 3.70 2.51
CA TRP A 88 -8.05 4.49 2.63
C TRP A 88 -7.97 5.35 3.87
N HIS A 89 -8.27 6.63 3.68
CA HIS A 89 -8.41 7.64 4.72
C HIS A 89 -9.64 8.51 4.43
N ASP A 90 -10.08 9.27 5.43
CA ASP A 90 -11.13 10.28 5.25
C ASP A 90 -10.79 11.32 4.17
N ASN A 91 -9.50 11.58 3.95
CA ASN A 91 -9.02 12.54 2.97
C ASN A 91 -8.81 11.95 1.56
N GLY A 92 -9.06 10.66 1.38
CA GLY A 92 -9.00 10.00 0.08
C GLY A 92 -8.31 8.64 0.10
N THR A 93 -8.13 8.10 -1.09
CA THR A 93 -7.53 6.78 -1.32
C THR A 93 -6.19 6.92 -2.03
N LYS A 94 -5.18 6.15 -1.63
CA LYS A 94 -3.86 6.15 -2.24
C LYS A 94 -3.42 4.73 -2.57
N VAL A 95 -2.82 4.54 -3.74
CA VAL A 95 -2.13 3.31 -4.14
C VAL A 95 -0.63 3.58 -4.12
N THR A 96 0.12 2.67 -3.52
CA THR A 96 1.58 2.66 -3.63
C THR A 96 2.07 1.25 -3.90
N TYR A 97 3.28 1.13 -4.42
CA TYR A 97 3.86 -0.13 -4.86
C TYR A 97 5.14 -0.45 -4.09
N HIS A 98 5.38 -1.74 -3.90
CA HIS A 98 6.65 -2.28 -3.45
C HIS A 98 7.34 -2.90 -4.66
N VAL A 99 8.53 -2.40 -5.00
CA VAL A 99 9.25 -2.76 -6.21
C VAL A 99 10.64 -3.27 -5.89
N GLU A 100 11.03 -4.40 -6.47
CA GLU A 100 12.38 -4.96 -6.34
C GLU A 100 13.19 -4.61 -7.59
N ASP A 101 14.31 -3.91 -7.42
CA ASP A 101 15.20 -3.57 -8.52
C ASP A 101 16.08 -4.77 -8.95
N GLY A 102 16.81 -4.61 -10.05
CA GLY A 102 17.72 -5.65 -10.57
C GLY A 102 18.87 -6.05 -9.62
N ASN A 103 19.12 -5.30 -8.54
CA ASN A 103 20.10 -5.63 -7.51
C ASN A 103 19.47 -6.38 -6.33
N GLY A 104 18.17 -6.67 -6.38
CA GLY A 104 17.43 -7.31 -5.29
C GLY A 104 17.09 -6.36 -4.13
N THR A 105 17.18 -5.04 -4.32
CA THR A 105 16.75 -4.08 -3.30
C THR A 105 15.25 -3.83 -3.41
N LEU A 106 14.52 -4.05 -2.31
CA LEU A 106 13.08 -3.76 -2.23
C LEU A 106 12.86 -2.30 -1.81
N HIS A 107 12.23 -1.54 -2.69
CA HIS A 107 11.76 -0.18 -2.44
C HIS A 107 10.27 -0.21 -2.16
N THR A 108 9.85 0.34 -1.02
CA THR A 108 8.45 0.30 -0.56
C THR A 108 7.78 1.65 -0.64
N HIS A 109 6.46 1.68 -0.75
CA HIS A 109 5.65 2.91 -0.75
C HIS A 109 5.95 3.85 -1.93
N ILE A 110 6.33 3.28 -3.08
CA ILE A 110 6.57 4.06 -4.29
C ILE A 110 5.22 4.53 -4.86
N PRO A 111 5.03 5.84 -5.07
CA PRO A 111 3.83 6.37 -5.71
C PRO A 111 3.65 5.86 -7.14
N GLU A 112 2.41 5.75 -7.61
CA GLU A 112 2.12 5.26 -8.96
C GLU A 112 2.69 6.18 -10.06
N GLU A 113 2.75 7.48 -9.80
CA GLU A 113 3.30 8.50 -10.69
C GLU A 113 4.81 8.37 -10.93
N ASP A 114 5.54 7.74 -10.00
CA ASP A 114 6.99 7.52 -10.08
C ASP A 114 7.34 6.23 -10.85
N LEU A 115 6.32 5.49 -11.29
CA LEU A 115 6.43 4.25 -12.06
C LEU A 115 5.97 4.45 -13.51
N LEU A 116 6.70 3.81 -14.43
CA LEU A 116 6.38 3.74 -15.85
C LEU A 116 6.28 2.28 -16.30
N LYS A 117 5.39 1.97 -17.25
CA LYS A 117 5.37 0.61 -17.84
C LYS A 117 6.68 0.37 -18.58
N TRP A 118 7.26 -0.82 -18.40
CA TRP A 118 8.57 -1.13 -19.00
C TRP A 118 8.57 -1.07 -20.53
N ASP A 119 7.42 -1.35 -21.16
CA ASP A 119 7.24 -1.38 -22.61
C ASP A 119 6.83 -0.03 -23.19
N THR A 120 6.77 1.03 -22.38
CA THR A 120 6.47 2.37 -22.87
C THR A 120 7.66 2.86 -23.69
N TYR A 121 7.57 2.72 -25.02
CA TYR A 121 8.51 3.33 -25.95
C TYR A 121 8.61 4.83 -25.67
N HIS A 122 9.75 5.28 -25.18
CA HIS A 122 10.09 6.69 -25.16
C HIS A 122 10.82 6.99 -26.47
N SER A 123 10.14 7.63 -27.41
CA SER A 123 10.83 8.33 -28.48
C SER A 123 11.60 9.48 -27.83
N ILE A 124 12.92 9.36 -27.83
CA ILE A 124 13.87 10.42 -27.49
C ILE A 124 13.71 11.55 -28.51
#